data_AF-A0A5C7MQM5-F1
#
_entry.id   AF-A0A5C7MQM5-F1
#
_cell.length_a   1.000
_cell.length_b   1.000
_cell.length_c   1.000
_cell.angle_alpha   90.00
_cell.angle_beta   90.00
_cell.angle_gamma   90.00
#
_symmetry.space_group_name_H-M   'P 1'
#
loop_
_entity.id
_entity.type
_entity.pdbx_description
1 polymer ?
#
loop_
_entity_poly.entity_id
_entity_poly.type
_entity_poly.pdbx_seq_one_letter_code
_entity_poly.pdbx_strand_id
1 'polypeptide(L)'
;MTRPLTMSSWGEFCSRVIGWLLPVTYFLVTISFYLKTYDSAQIKITLTQVGCGTVAFFWILQSLFQKRWPFAKADLPLAAPFLAMLLSGIVSYAQSSFREGSLEEFSRRVFYALMAFVVIAEFRGLDRQRRLLRWLVAAFAVTVFYGFVQYFD
;
A
#
# COMPACT_ATOMS: atom_id res chain seq x y z
N MET A 1 -19.92 -31.77 -5.97
CA MET A 1 -20.70 -30.60 -6.45
C MET A 1 -19.92 -29.33 -6.16
N THR A 2 -19.07 -28.91 -7.09
CA THR A 2 -18.38 -27.62 -7.03
C THR A 2 -19.35 -26.55 -7.53
N ARG A 3 -19.88 -25.72 -6.62
CA ARG A 3 -20.68 -24.55 -7.01
C ARG A 3 -19.79 -23.65 -7.88
N PRO A 4 -20.24 -23.20 -9.07
CA PRO A 4 -19.47 -22.27 -9.87
C PRO A 4 -19.23 -20.99 -9.07
N LEU A 5 -17.97 -20.61 -8.93
CA LEU A 5 -17.57 -19.38 -8.24
C LEU A 5 -18.19 -18.19 -9.00
N THR A 6 -19.13 -17.50 -8.37
CA THR A 6 -19.74 -16.28 -8.92
C THR A 6 -18.73 -15.14 -8.92
N MET A 7 -18.83 -14.17 -9.85
CA MET A 7 -17.92 -13.00 -9.89
C MET A 7 -17.88 -12.25 -8.54
N SER A 8 -18.97 -12.27 -7.76
CA SER A 8 -19.01 -11.72 -6.40
C SER A 8 -18.06 -12.42 -5.42
N SER A 9 -17.95 -13.76 -5.51
CA SER A 9 -17.07 -14.55 -4.63
C SER A 9 -15.58 -14.23 -4.84
N TRP A 10 -15.18 -13.96 -6.09
CA TRP A 10 -13.82 -13.52 -6.41
C TRP A 10 -13.50 -12.15 -5.85
N GLY A 11 -14.46 -11.23 -5.89
CA GLY A 11 -14.32 -9.91 -5.25
C GLY A 11 -14.15 -10.02 -3.73
N GLU A 12 -14.94 -10.86 -3.07
CA GLU A 12 -14.79 -11.09 -1.62
C GLU A 12 -13.44 -11.72 -1.26
N PHE A 13 -12.98 -12.68 -2.06
CA PHE A 13 -11.66 -13.29 -1.89
C PHE A 13 -10.55 -12.22 -1.98
N CYS A 14 -10.56 -11.39 -3.02
CA CYS A 14 -9.58 -10.32 -3.18
C CYS A 14 -9.61 -9.35 -1.98
N SER A 15 -10.80 -8.97 -1.49
CA SER A 15 -10.94 -8.10 -0.32
C SER A 15 -10.35 -8.73 0.95
N ARG A 16 -10.53 -10.04 1.16
CA ARG A 16 -9.91 -10.77 2.28
C ARG A 16 -8.40 -10.81 2.17
N VAL A 17 -7.88 -11.04 0.96
CA VAL A 17 -6.43 -11.02 0.68
C VAL A 17 -5.85 -9.65 0.99
N ILE A 18 -6.45 -8.56 0.49
CA ILE A 18 -6.00 -7.18 0.75
C ILE A 18 -6.00 -6.87 2.25
N GLY A 19 -7.03 -7.30 2.97
CA GLY A 19 -7.15 -7.10 4.42
C GLY A 19 -6.04 -7.75 5.27
N TRP A 20 -5.28 -8.69 4.70
CA TRP A 20 -4.08 -9.27 5.33
C TRP A 20 -2.79 -8.79 4.69
N LEU A 21 -2.77 -8.68 3.36
CA LEU A 21 -1.59 -8.32 2.59
C LEU A 21 -1.14 -6.89 2.88
N LEU A 22 -2.06 -5.92 2.94
CA LEU A 22 -1.69 -4.51 3.16
C LEU A 22 -0.99 -4.27 4.52
N PRO A 23 -1.51 -4.76 5.67
CA PRO A 23 -0.80 -4.67 6.95
C PRO A 23 0.58 -5.34 6.96
N VAL A 24 0.70 -6.51 6.33
CA VAL A 24 1.98 -7.24 6.24
C VAL A 24 2.97 -6.47 5.38
N THR A 25 2.55 -5.92 4.24
CA THR A 25 3.38 -5.07 3.38
C THR A 25 3.87 -3.85 4.16
N TYR A 26 3.01 -3.17 4.91
CA TYR A 26 3.42 -2.03 5.74
C TYR A 26 4.45 -2.45 6.80
N PHE A 27 4.23 -3.56 7.48
CA PHE A 27 5.18 -4.10 8.45
C PHE A 27 6.55 -4.35 7.82
N LEU A 28 6.60 -5.08 6.69
CA LEU A 28 7.84 -5.43 5.99
C LEU A 28 8.59 -4.20 5.47
N VAL A 29 7.86 -3.24 4.87
CA VAL A 29 8.44 -2.00 4.38
C VAL A 29 9.01 -1.20 5.56
N THR A 30 8.24 -1.02 6.65
CA THR A 30 8.72 -0.29 7.83
C THR A 30 9.98 -0.92 8.42
N ILE A 31 10.01 -2.24 8.67
CA ILE A 31 11.24 -2.85 9.21
C ILE A 31 12.43 -2.69 8.25
N SER A 32 12.21 -2.83 6.95
CA SER A 32 13.28 -2.72 5.94
C SER A 32 13.89 -1.31 5.86
N PHE A 33 13.08 -0.27 6.03
CA PHE A 33 13.57 1.12 6.03
C PHE A 33 14.24 1.52 7.34
N TYR A 34 13.73 1.06 8.48
CA TYR A 34 14.19 1.51 9.80
C TYR A 34 15.30 0.64 10.39
N LEU A 35 15.41 -0.63 10.00
CA LEU A 35 16.55 -1.46 10.40
C LEU A 35 17.76 -1.12 9.53
N LYS A 36 18.92 -0.89 10.16
CA LYS A 36 20.18 -0.61 9.47
C LYS A 36 20.86 -1.87 8.89
N THR A 37 20.26 -3.05 9.03
CA THR A 37 20.84 -4.33 8.63
C THR A 37 20.93 -4.54 7.12
N TYR A 38 20.15 -3.79 6.34
CA TYR A 38 20.18 -3.84 4.88
C TYR A 38 20.55 -2.47 4.33
N ASP A 39 21.79 -2.33 3.86
CA ASP A 39 22.33 -1.08 3.29
C ASP A 39 22.00 -0.90 1.79
N SER A 40 21.45 -1.93 1.14
CA SER A 40 21.06 -1.80 -0.27
C SER A 40 19.73 -1.08 -0.43
N ALA A 41 19.78 0.16 -0.93
CA ALA A 41 18.61 0.95 -1.32
C ALA A 41 17.70 0.19 -2.32
N GLN A 42 18.30 -0.64 -3.19
CA GLN A 42 17.59 -1.42 -4.19
C GLN A 42 16.62 -2.42 -3.55
N ILE A 43 17.03 -3.14 -2.51
CA ILE A 43 16.17 -4.12 -1.83
C ILE A 43 14.94 -3.43 -1.22
N LYS A 44 15.12 -2.25 -0.61
CA LYS A 44 14.03 -1.48 0.00
C LYS A 44 13.02 -1.00 -1.04
N ILE A 45 13.52 -0.51 -2.18
CA ILE A 45 12.70 -0.08 -3.30
C ILE A 45 11.93 -1.27 -3.89
N THR A 46 12.61 -2.38 -4.19
CA THR A 46 11.96 -3.56 -4.75
C THR A 46 10.91 -4.14 -3.81
N LEU A 47 11.20 -4.23 -2.51
CA LEU A 47 10.22 -4.69 -1.52
C LEU A 47 8.98 -3.80 -1.49
N THR A 48 9.17 -2.49 -1.56
CA THR A 48 8.07 -1.51 -1.61
C THR A 48 7.26 -1.65 -2.91
N GLN A 49 7.92 -1.68 -4.06
CA GLN A 49 7.25 -1.76 -5.36
C GLN A 49 6.51 -3.09 -5.54
N VAL A 50 7.12 -4.22 -5.17
CA VAL A 50 6.48 -5.54 -5.24
C VAL A 50 5.34 -5.65 -4.24
N GLY A 51 5.56 -5.22 -2.99
CA GLY A 51 4.54 -5.25 -1.95
C GLY A 51 3.33 -4.38 -2.28
N CYS A 52 3.57 -3.09 -2.60
CA CYS A 52 2.52 -2.16 -3.00
C CYS A 52 1.86 -2.56 -4.32
N GLY A 53 2.65 -3.03 -5.30
CA GLY A 53 2.14 -3.50 -6.59
C GLY A 53 1.22 -4.70 -6.45
N THR A 54 1.56 -5.66 -5.58
CA THR A 54 0.71 -6.83 -5.32
C THR A 54 -0.61 -6.42 -4.66
N VAL A 55 -0.56 -5.52 -3.67
CA VAL A 55 -1.77 -4.98 -3.02
C VAL A 55 -2.65 -4.24 -4.03
N ALA A 56 -2.04 -3.36 -4.85
CA ALA A 56 -2.75 -2.61 -5.88
C ALA A 56 -3.38 -3.54 -6.93
N PHE A 57 -2.67 -4.59 -7.34
CA PHE A 57 -3.18 -5.60 -8.27
C PHE A 57 -4.45 -6.29 -7.75
N PHE A 58 -4.41 -6.79 -6.51
CA PHE A 58 -5.61 -7.41 -5.91
C PHE A 58 -6.76 -6.42 -5.73
N TRP A 59 -6.46 -5.15 -5.42
CA TRP A 59 -7.48 -4.12 -5.28
C TRP A 59 -8.14 -3.74 -6.62
N ILE A 60 -7.36 -3.67 -7.70
CA ILE A 60 -7.89 -3.47 -9.05
C ILE A 60 -8.75 -4.67 -9.46
N LEU A 61 -8.26 -5.90 -9.25
CA LEU A 61 -9.04 -7.10 -9.53
C LEU A 61 -10.36 -7.12 -8.75
N GLN A 62 -10.33 -6.81 -7.46
CA GLN A 62 -11.53 -6.69 -6.64
C GLN A 62 -12.51 -5.70 -7.27
N SER A 63 -12.03 -4.52 -7.64
CA SER A 63 -12.86 -3.45 -8.22
C SER A 63 -13.49 -3.89 -9.56
N LEU A 64 -12.74 -4.61 -10.40
CA LEU A 64 -13.23 -5.18 -11.65
C LEU A 64 -14.29 -6.25 -11.43
N PHE A 65 -14.10 -7.14 -10.45
CA PHE A 65 -15.06 -8.22 -10.16
C PHE A 65 -16.34 -7.74 -9.49
N GLN A 66 -16.25 -6.74 -8.60
CA GLN A 66 -17.41 -6.17 -7.91
C GLN A 66 -18.18 -5.16 -8.77
N LYS A 67 -17.59 -4.64 -9.86
CA LYS A 67 -18.16 -3.61 -10.76
C LYS A 67 -18.76 -2.42 -10.01
N ARG A 68 -18.23 -2.12 -8.81
CA ARG A 68 -18.73 -1.09 -7.92
C ARG A 68 -17.67 -0.02 -7.74
N TRP A 69 -18.11 1.22 -7.70
CA TRP A 69 -17.24 2.33 -7.37
C TRP A 69 -16.74 2.22 -5.91
N PRO A 70 -15.42 2.24 -5.66
CA PRO A 70 -14.85 1.94 -4.34
C PRO A 70 -15.02 3.08 -3.33
N PHE A 71 -15.21 4.33 -3.77
CA PHE A 71 -15.28 5.50 -2.89
C PHE A 71 -16.72 5.95 -2.61
N ALA A 72 -17.03 6.27 -1.35
CA ALA A 72 -18.24 6.99 -1.02
C ALA A 72 -18.04 8.50 -1.21
N LYS A 73 -19.11 9.27 -1.36
CA LYS A 73 -19.02 10.75 -1.41
C LYS A 73 -18.33 11.34 -0.17
N ALA A 74 -18.50 10.68 0.99
CA ALA A 74 -17.87 11.06 2.25
C ALA A 74 -16.34 10.87 2.25
N ASP A 75 -15.81 10.00 1.39
CA ASP A 75 -14.36 9.73 1.33
C ASP A 75 -13.62 10.69 0.40
N LEU A 76 -14.35 11.39 -0.48
CA LEU A 76 -13.74 12.28 -1.47
C LEU A 76 -12.86 13.37 -0.85
N PRO A 77 -13.25 14.05 0.25
CA PRO A 77 -12.37 15.01 0.92
C PRO A 77 -11.07 14.38 1.45
N LEU A 78 -11.13 13.12 1.89
CA LEU A 78 -9.97 12.38 2.40
C LEU A 78 -9.08 11.86 1.27
N ALA A 79 -9.66 11.50 0.13
CA ALA A 79 -8.94 11.07 -1.07
C ALA A 79 -8.34 12.25 -1.86
N ALA A 80 -8.92 13.45 -1.73
CA ALA A 80 -8.50 14.67 -2.44
C ALA A 80 -6.99 14.98 -2.35
N PRO A 81 -6.31 14.97 -1.18
CA PRO A 81 -4.88 15.27 -1.12
C PRO A 81 -4.04 14.24 -1.91
N PHE A 82 -4.42 12.97 -1.91
CA PHE A 82 -3.72 11.92 -2.66
C PHE A 82 -3.98 12.03 -4.16
N LEU A 83 -5.19 12.43 -4.57
CA LEU A 83 -5.50 12.76 -5.96
C LEU A 83 -4.69 13.97 -6.44
N ALA A 84 -4.62 15.03 -5.62
CA ALA A 84 -3.82 16.22 -5.94
C ALA A 84 -2.33 15.88 -6.07
N MET A 85 -1.80 15.04 -5.17
CA MET A 85 -0.43 14.54 -5.24
C MET A 85 -0.14 13.74 -6.52
N LEU A 86 -1.08 12.90 -6.96
CA LEU A 86 -0.98 12.16 -8.21
C LEU A 86 -1.01 13.08 -9.42
N LEU A 87 -1.97 14.01 -9.47
CA LEU A 87 -2.08 14.98 -10.57
C LEU A 87 -0.82 15.83 -10.67
N SER A 88 -0.30 16.31 -9.54
CA SER A 88 0.98 17.02 -9.47
C SER A 88 2.13 16.14 -9.98
N GLY A 89 2.17 14.86 -9.60
CA GLY A 89 3.17 13.91 -10.11
C GLY A 89 3.09 13.71 -11.62
N ILE A 90 1.89 13.57 -12.19
CA ILE A 90 1.67 13.41 -13.64
C ILE A 90 2.17 14.65 -14.39
N VAL A 91 1.78 15.85 -13.94
CA VAL A 91 2.20 17.11 -14.56
C VAL A 91 3.72 17.26 -14.47
N SER A 92 4.30 17.00 -13.30
CA SER A 92 5.75 17.10 -13.09
C SER A 92 6.53 16.11 -13.94
N TYR A 93 6.05 14.87 -14.08
CA TYR A 93 6.68 13.87 -14.95
C TYR A 93 6.56 14.25 -16.44
N ALA A 94 5.39 14.73 -16.87
CA ALA A 94 5.17 15.15 -18.26
C ALA A 94 6.04 16.34 -18.68
N GLN A 95 6.36 17.24 -17.75
CA GLN A 95 7.21 18.42 -17.99
C GLN A 95 8.71 18.15 -17.78
N SER A 96 9.09 16.99 -17.25
CA SER A 96 10.49 16.73 -16.91
C SER A 96 11.34 16.48 -18.16
N SER A 97 12.44 17.22 -18.28
CA SER A 97 13.50 16.97 -19.28
C SER A 97 14.31 15.70 -18.97
N PHE A 98 14.36 15.28 -17.71
CA PHE A 98 15.06 14.06 -17.25
C PHE A 98 14.05 12.96 -16.93
N ARG A 99 13.83 12.05 -17.89
CA ARG A 99 12.81 11.00 -17.77
C ARG A 99 13.15 9.92 -16.75
N GLU A 100 14.42 9.51 -16.64
CA GLU A 100 14.79 8.38 -15.77
C GLU A 100 14.64 8.72 -14.28
N GLY A 101 15.26 9.81 -13.82
CA GLY A 101 15.13 10.24 -12.42
C GLY A 101 13.70 10.64 -12.04
N SER A 102 12.94 11.24 -12.96
CA SER A 102 11.54 11.59 -12.72
C SER A 102 10.61 10.38 -12.69
N LEU A 103 10.94 9.28 -13.39
CA LEU A 103 10.15 8.06 -13.38
C LEU A 103 10.19 7.39 -12.00
N GLU A 104 11.36 7.34 -11.36
CA GLU A 104 11.46 6.76 -10.01
C GLU A 104 10.62 7.53 -9.00
N GLU A 105 10.74 8.86 -9.00
CA GLU A 105 9.94 9.71 -8.11
C GLU A 105 8.44 9.59 -8.40
N PHE A 106 8.06 9.62 -9.68
CA PHE A 106 6.68 9.47 -10.10
C PHE A 106 6.11 8.10 -9.66
N SER A 107 6.84 7.01 -9.90
CA SER A 107 6.42 5.66 -9.51
C SER A 107 6.16 5.56 -8.00
N ARG A 108 7.04 6.17 -7.19
CA ARG A 108 6.89 6.20 -5.73
C ARG A 108 5.63 6.96 -5.33
N ARG A 109 5.36 8.12 -5.94
CA ARG A 109 4.12 8.88 -5.69
C ARG A 109 2.88 8.07 -6.06
N VAL A 110 2.93 7.33 -7.18
CA VAL A 110 1.86 6.43 -7.61
C VAL A 110 1.58 5.34 -6.58
N PHE A 111 2.60 4.61 -6.14
CA PHE A 111 2.42 3.55 -5.14
C PHE A 111 1.89 4.08 -3.81
N TYR A 112 2.40 5.22 -3.33
CA TYR A 112 1.95 5.79 -2.04
C TYR A 112 0.49 6.25 -2.10
N ALA A 113 0.10 6.93 -3.18
CA ALA A 113 -1.29 7.34 -3.37
C ALA A 113 -2.23 6.13 -3.54
N LEU A 114 -1.81 5.10 -4.29
CA LEU A 114 -2.58 3.85 -4.42
C LEU A 114 -2.79 3.18 -3.07
N MET A 115 -1.75 3.06 -2.24
CA MET A 115 -1.90 2.47 -0.91
C MET A 115 -2.85 3.27 -0.02
N ALA A 116 -2.77 4.61 -0.06
CA ALA A 116 -3.72 5.46 0.64
C ALA A 116 -5.16 5.24 0.17
N PHE A 117 -5.38 5.13 -1.15
CA PHE A 117 -6.69 4.80 -1.71
C PHE A 117 -7.20 3.44 -1.29
N VAL A 118 -6.35 2.40 -1.26
CA VAL A 118 -6.74 1.08 -0.76
C VAL A 118 -7.17 1.17 0.71
N VAL A 119 -6.42 1.90 1.55
CA VAL A 119 -6.79 2.10 2.95
C VAL A 119 -8.15 2.80 3.08
N ILE A 120 -8.35 3.91 2.38
CA ILE A 120 -9.61 4.68 2.43
C ILE A 120 -10.80 3.83 1.95
N ALA A 121 -10.61 3.05 0.88
CA ALA A 121 -11.68 2.24 0.29
C ALA A 121 -11.99 0.98 1.11
N GLU A 122 -10.99 0.22 1.56
CA GLU A 122 -11.16 -1.12 2.12
C GLU A 122 -11.14 -1.18 3.66
N PHE A 123 -10.54 -0.18 4.33
CA PHE A 123 -10.33 -0.18 5.78
C PHE A 123 -11.31 0.76 6.48
N ARG A 124 -12.60 0.70 6.13
CA ARG A 124 -13.67 1.44 6.83
C ARG A 124 -14.15 0.76 8.11
N GLY A 125 -14.01 -0.56 8.20
CA GLY A 125 -14.43 -1.34 9.37
C GLY A 125 -13.38 -1.31 10.50
N LEU A 126 -13.85 -1.17 11.74
CA LEU A 126 -13.00 -1.13 12.93
C LEU A 126 -12.06 -2.34 13.06
N ASP A 127 -12.51 -3.54 12.69
CA ASP A 127 -11.68 -4.75 12.82
C ASP A 127 -10.47 -4.73 11.88
N ARG A 128 -10.67 -4.25 10.64
CA ARG A 128 -9.59 -4.11 9.65
C ARG A 128 -8.62 -3.01 10.06
N GLN A 129 -9.15 -1.87 10.55
CA GLN A 129 -8.32 -0.78 11.07
C GLN A 129 -7.48 -1.23 12.27
N ARG A 130 -8.09 -1.92 13.25
CA ARG A 130 -7.38 -2.49 14.40
C ARG A 130 -6.31 -3.49 13.98
N ARG A 131 -6.57 -4.30 12.94
CA ARG A 131 -5.54 -5.21 12.39
C ARG A 131 -4.38 -4.43 11.80
N LEU A 132 -4.66 -3.44 10.96
CA LEU A 132 -3.64 -2.57 10.37
C LEU A 132 -2.78 -1.90 11.46
N LEU A 133 -3.42 -1.32 12.45
CA LEU A 133 -2.75 -0.67 13.59
C LEU A 133 -1.90 -1.67 14.38
N ARG A 134 -2.38 -2.89 14.66
CA ARG A 134 -1.59 -3.91 15.36
C ARG A 134 -0.29 -4.25 14.62
N TRP A 135 -0.34 -4.36 13.29
CA TRP A 135 0.88 -4.61 12.50
C TRP A 135 1.83 -3.40 12.50
N LEU A 136 1.30 -2.17 12.46
CA LEU A 136 2.14 -0.97 12.58
C LEU A 136 2.80 -0.86 13.97
N VAL A 137 2.06 -1.14 15.04
CA VAL A 137 2.61 -1.18 16.41
C VAL A 137 3.64 -2.30 16.55
N ALA A 138 3.41 -3.46 15.94
CA ALA A 138 4.40 -4.54 15.91
C ALA A 138 5.67 -4.12 15.15
N ALA A 139 5.54 -3.43 14.01
CA ALA A 139 6.67 -2.91 13.25
C ALA A 139 7.47 -1.93 14.12
N PHE A 140 6.79 -0.99 14.79
CA PHE A 140 7.40 -0.05 15.72
C PHE A 140 8.13 -0.75 16.88
N ALA A 141 7.52 -1.77 17.48
CA ALA A 141 8.15 -2.53 18.56
C ALA A 141 9.44 -3.22 18.08
N VAL A 142 9.40 -3.85 16.90
CA VAL A 142 10.57 -4.51 16.29
C VAL A 142 11.68 -3.50 15.97
N THR A 143 11.33 -2.36 15.37
CA THR A 143 12.34 -1.34 15.01
C THR A 143 13.00 -0.72 16.22
N VAL A 144 12.23 -0.41 17.28
CA VAL A 144 12.77 0.14 18.53
C VAL A 144 13.62 -0.89 19.27
N PHE A 145 13.12 -2.12 19.43
CA PHE A 145 13.85 -3.17 20.12
C PHE A 145 15.17 -3.49 19.42
N TYR A 146 15.14 -3.67 18.10
CA TYR A 146 16.34 -3.93 17.33
C TYR A 146 17.29 -2.73 17.34
N GLY A 147 16.78 -1.50 17.25
CA GLY A 147 17.59 -0.28 17.38
C GLY A 147 18.27 -0.17 18.75
N PHE A 148 17.61 -0.63 19.82
CA PHE A 148 18.22 -0.72 21.15
C PHE A 148 19.32 -1.77 21.19
N VAL A 149 19.09 -2.97 20.64
CA VAL A 149 20.14 -4.01 20.53
C VAL A 149 21.36 -3.48 19.77
N GLN A 150 21.15 -2.81 18.63
CA GLN A 150 22.21 -2.18 17.83
C GLN A 150 22.95 -1.04 18.53
N TYR A 151 22.41 -0.48 19.62
CA TYR A 151 23.09 0.55 20.38
C TYR A 151 24.11 -0.05 21.37
N PHE A 152 23.87 -1.28 21.82
CA PHE A 152 24.74 -1.98 22.77
C PHE A 152 25.72 -2.95 22.12
N ASP A 153 25.43 -3.39 20.88
CA ASP A 153 26.37 -4.10 20.01
C ASP A 153 27.35 -3.10 19.37
#